data_AF-A0A7X8LTR1-F1
#
_entry.id   AF-A0A7X8LTR1-F1
#
_cell.length_a   1.000
_cell.length_b   1.000
_cell.length_c   1.000
_cell.angle_alpha   90.00
_cell.angle_beta   90.00
_cell.angle_gamma   90.00
#
_symmetry.space_group_name_H-M   'P 1'
#
loop_
_entity.id
_entity.type
_entity.pdbx_description
1 polymer ?
#
loop_
_entity_poly.entity_id
_entity_poly.type
_entity_poly.pdbx_seq_one_letter_code
_entity_poly.pdbx_strand_id
1 'polypeptide(L)'
;MKEYADTRMHTAEHILNQTMVRLFNKGRAFSSHIEKKKSKCDYHFDRNLTPEEVQDIQKRVNDVIAEALPVSERLMPRSEAEKIFDTSRLPQDASGDTLRV
;
A
#
# COMPACT_ATOMS: atom_id res chain seq x y z
N MET A 1 11.60 7.97 -8.65
CA MET A 1 11.02 7.20 -7.52
C MET A 1 10.97 8.13 -6.32
N LYS A 2 9.90 8.09 -5.51
CA LYS A 2 9.98 8.74 -4.20
C LYS A 2 10.98 7.92 -3.39
N GLU A 3 12.15 8.47 -3.10
CA GLU A 3 13.11 7.78 -2.23
C GLU A 3 12.49 7.72 -0.85
N TYR A 4 12.19 6.51 -0.39
CA TYR A 4 11.67 6.29 0.94
C TYR A 4 12.84 6.16 1.90
N ALA A 5 12.81 6.96 2.96
CA ALA A 5 13.83 6.94 4.00
C ALA A 5 13.93 5.59 4.74
N ASP A 6 12.87 4.77 4.71
CA ASP A 6 12.87 3.40 5.24
C ASP A 6 12.03 2.46 4.34
N THR A 7 12.70 1.49 3.71
CA THR A 7 12.06 0.51 2.81
C THR A 7 11.13 -0.46 3.55
N ARG A 8 11.38 -0.74 4.84
CA ARG A 8 10.53 -1.62 5.65
C ARG A 8 9.19 -0.97 5.93
N MET A 9 9.20 0.33 6.19
CA MET A 9 7.96 1.10 6.41
C MET A 9 7.14 1.20 5.12
N HIS A 10 7.78 1.29 3.96
CA HIS A 10 7.07 1.26 2.69
C HIS A 10 6.43 -0.11 2.42
N THR A 11 7.14 -1.22 2.66
CA THR A 11 6.54 -2.56 2.57
C THR A 11 5.38 -2.73 3.57
N ALA A 12 5.51 -2.23 4.79
CA ALA A 12 4.44 -2.25 5.78
C ALA A 12 3.21 -1.45 5.32
N GLU A 13 3.39 -0.33 4.60
CA GLU A 13 2.30 0.44 3.99
C GLU A 13 1.52 -0.39 2.94
N HIS A 14 2.21 -1.18 2.13
CA HIS A 14 1.55 -2.10 1.19
C HIS A 14 0.73 -3.17 1.92
N ILE A 15 1.26 -3.77 2.99
CA ILE A 15 0.55 -4.77 3.80
C ILE A 15 -0.67 -4.14 4.49
N LEU A 16 -0.51 -2.94 5.05
CA LEU A 16 -1.60 -2.20 5.68
C LEU A 16 -2.71 -1.88 4.66
N ASN A 17 -2.35 -1.35 3.48
CA ASN A 17 -3.31 -1.08 2.41
C ASN A 17 -4.14 -2.33 2.06
N GLN A 18 -3.50 -3.48 1.88
CA GLN A 18 -4.22 -4.72 1.57
C GLN A 18 -5.10 -5.20 2.74
N THR A 19 -4.66 -4.97 3.98
CA THR A 19 -5.47 -5.25 5.18
C THR A 19 -6.73 -4.36 5.23
N MET A 20 -6.59 -3.07 4.91
CA MET A 20 -7.72 -2.13 4.86
C MET A 20 -8.70 -2.45 3.73
N VAL A 21 -8.22 -2.95 2.58
CA VAL A 21 -9.07 -3.50 1.52
C VAL A 21 -9.88 -4.69 2.02
N ARG A 22 -9.22 -5.68 2.64
CA ARG A 22 -9.87 -6.93 3.07
C ARG A 22 -10.89 -6.72 4.19
N LEU A 23 -10.62 -5.83 5.14
CA LEU A 23 -11.49 -5.62 6.30
C LEU A 23 -12.62 -4.63 6.04
N PHE A 24 -12.34 -3.54 5.33
CA PHE A 24 -13.24 -2.39 5.26
C PHE A 24 -13.58 -1.94 3.85
N ASN A 25 -13.00 -2.59 2.83
CA ASN A 25 -13.13 -2.19 1.42
C ASN A 25 -12.77 -0.71 1.19
N LYS A 26 -11.77 -0.19 1.90
CA LYS A 26 -11.36 1.23 1.83
C LYS A 26 -10.23 1.54 0.85
N GLY A 27 -9.77 0.54 0.10
CA GLY A 27 -8.71 0.74 -0.90
C GLY A 27 -7.35 1.11 -0.27
N ARG A 28 -6.48 1.68 -1.11
CA ARG A 28 -5.18 2.23 -0.67
C ARG A 28 -5.37 3.59 -0.01
N ALA A 29 -4.48 3.92 0.92
CA ALA A 29 -4.41 5.24 1.56
C ALA A 29 -4.40 6.36 0.52
N PHE A 30 -5.14 7.45 0.74
CA PHE A 30 -5.12 8.62 -0.16
C PHE A 30 -3.88 9.50 0.07
N SER A 31 -3.26 9.38 1.24
CA SER A 31 -2.01 10.05 1.60
C SER A 31 -1.17 9.11 2.46
N SER A 32 0.12 9.00 2.14
CA SER A 32 1.10 8.20 2.89
C SER A 32 2.36 9.04 3.15
N HIS A 33 2.69 9.20 4.43
CA HIS A 33 3.93 9.83 4.89
C HIS A 33 4.80 8.75 5.53
N ILE A 34 5.83 8.32 4.80
CA ILE A 34 6.68 7.19 5.20
C ILE A 34 8.02 7.74 5.66
N GLU A 35 8.28 7.61 6.96
CA GLU A 35 9.43 8.19 7.65
C GLU A 35 10.10 7.15 8.55
N LYS A 36 11.38 7.37 8.87
CA LYS A 36 12.21 6.44 9.65
C LYS A 36 11.69 6.17 11.07
N LYS A 37 11.08 7.16 11.72
CA LYS A 37 10.61 7.04 13.12
C LYS A 37 9.10 6.81 13.23
N LYS A 38 8.32 7.51 12.42
CA LYS A 38 6.85 7.48 12.49
C LYS A 38 6.26 7.69 11.12
N SER A 39 5.65 6.65 10.59
CA SER A 39 4.91 6.70 9.33
C SER A 39 3.41 6.88 9.57
N LYS A 40 2.69 7.37 8.57
CA LYS A 40 1.24 7.60 8.61
C LYS A 40 0.61 7.26 7.26
N CYS A 41 -0.54 6.59 7.31
CA CYS A 41 -1.42 6.35 6.15
C CYS A 41 -2.81 6.92 6.46
N ASP A 42 -3.35 7.72 5.56
CA ASP A 42 -4.66 8.35 5.71
C ASP A 42 -5.70 7.65 4.82
N TYR A 43 -6.84 7.27 5.41
CA TYR A 43 -7.94 6.55 4.75
C TYR A 43 -9.27 7.27 4.91
N HIS A 44 -10.19 7.11 3.95
CA HIS A 44 -11.54 7.67 4.04
C HIS A 44 -12.44 6.79 4.91
N PHE A 45 -12.90 7.34 6.03
CA PHE A 45 -13.85 6.68 6.92
C PHE A 45 -14.93 7.67 7.38
N ASP A 46 -16.14 7.16 7.58
CA ASP A 46 -17.30 7.93 8.05
C ASP A 46 -17.40 7.95 9.58
N ARG A 47 -16.51 7.21 10.25
CA ARG A 47 -16.37 7.12 11.71
C ARG A 47 -14.93 6.78 12.08
N ASN A 48 -14.58 6.94 13.35
CA ASN A 48 -13.32 6.42 13.86
C ASN A 48 -13.32 4.88 13.88
N LEU A 49 -12.13 4.29 13.78
CA LEU A 49 -11.92 2.87 14.07
C LEU A 49 -12.17 2.61 15.56
N THR A 50 -12.77 1.46 15.88
CA THR A 50 -12.89 1.01 17.27
C THR A 50 -11.55 0.47 17.77
N PRO A 51 -11.33 0.39 19.10
CA PRO A 51 -10.13 -0.23 19.66
C PRO A 51 -9.90 -1.67 19.17
N GLU A 52 -10.98 -2.44 19.01
CA GLU A 52 -10.94 -3.83 18.55
C GLU A 52 -10.53 -3.92 17.07
N GLU A 53 -11.05 -3.01 16.23
CA GLU A 53 -10.64 -2.92 14.83
C GLU A 53 -9.16 -2.55 14.70
N VAL A 54 -8.66 -1.62 15.52
CA VAL A 54 -7.23 -1.27 15.55
C VAL A 54 -6.38 -2.48 15.92
N GLN A 55 -6.80 -3.26 16.92
CA GLN A 55 -6.11 -4.49 17.32
C GLN A 55 -6.13 -5.55 16.21
N ASP A 56 -7.26 -5.76 15.54
CA ASP A 56 -7.35 -6.74 14.44
C ASP A 56 -6.50 -6.34 13.23
N ILE A 57 -6.50 -5.05 12.86
CA ILE A 57 -5.60 -4.52 11.82
C ILE A 57 -4.14 -4.80 12.19
N GLN A 58 -3.74 -4.43 13.40
CA GLN A 58 -2.37 -4.64 13.86
C GLN A 58 -1.99 -6.12 13.84
N LYS A 59 -2.88 -7.01 14.30
CA LYS A 59 -2.63 -8.46 14.31
C LYS A 59 -2.40 -8.96 12.88
N ARG A 60 -3.28 -8.67 11.94
CA ARG A 60 -3.20 -9.15 10.56
C ARG A 60 -1.98 -8.64 9.81
N VAL A 61 -1.60 -7.38 10.02
CA VAL A 61 -0.37 -6.82 9.44
C VAL A 61 0.84 -7.59 9.97
N ASN A 62 0.91 -7.85 11.27
CA ASN A 62 2.01 -8.61 11.86
C ASN A 62 2.02 -10.08 11.41
N ASP A 63 0.86 -10.71 11.25
CA ASP A 63 0.77 -12.08 10.74
C ASP A 63 1.38 -12.19 9.33
N VAL A 64 1.06 -11.26 8.42
CA VAL A 64 1.65 -11.23 7.06
C VAL A 64 3.16 -10.95 7.09
N ILE A 65 3.62 -10.10 8.01
CA ILE A 65 5.07 -9.87 8.20
C ILE A 65 5.76 -11.16 8.64
N ALA A 66 5.14 -11.91 9.57
CA ALA A 66 5.68 -13.15 10.10
C ALA A 66 5.74 -14.29 9.07
N GLU A 67 4.85 -14.28 8.07
CA GLU A 67 4.87 -15.23 6.95
C GLU A 67 6.11 -15.07 6.05
N ALA A 68 6.84 -13.96 6.14
CA ALA A 68 8.08 -13.69 5.39
C ALA A 68 7.92 -13.94 3.88
N LEU A 69 6.77 -13.53 3.32
CA LEU A 69 6.45 -13.73 1.91
C LEU A 69 7.46 -13.01 1.00
N PRO A 70 7.81 -13.60 -0.16
CA PRO A 70 8.71 -12.97 -1.11
C PRO A 70 8.09 -11.69 -1.69
N VAL A 71 8.87 -10.60 -1.67
CA VAL A 71 8.53 -9.32 -2.32
C VAL A 71 9.44 -9.16 -3.53
N SER A 72 8.86 -8.94 -4.71
CA SER A 72 9.61 -8.72 -5.95
C SER A 72 9.04 -7.52 -6.70
N GLU A 73 9.87 -6.89 -7.52
CA GLU A 73 9.45 -5.88 -8.49
C GLU A 73 9.91 -6.27 -9.89
N ARG A 74 9.15 -5.92 -10.92
CA ARG A 74 9.55 -6.10 -12.32
C ARG A 74 9.05 -4.98 -13.21
N LEU A 75 9.73 -4.78 -14.34
CA LEU A 75 9.20 -3.95 -15.43
C LEU A 75 8.18 -4.76 -16.22
N MET A 76 7.03 -4.15 -16.47
CA MET A 76 5.91 -4.73 -17.21
C MET A 76 5.41 -3.71 -18.24
N PRO A 77 5.05 -4.12 -19.46
CA PRO A 77 4.38 -3.23 -20.41
C PRO A 77 3.15 -2.60 -19.78
N ARG A 78 2.97 -1.28 -19.96
CA ARG A 78 1.86 -0.54 -19.39
C ARG A 78 0.51 -1.15 -19.75
N SER A 79 0.34 -1.54 -21.00
CA SER A 79 -0.88 -2.19 -21.51
C SER A 79 -1.19 -3.54 -20.87
N GLU A 80 -0.20 -4.23 -20.31
CA GLU A 80 -0.40 -5.45 -19.53
C GLU A 80 -0.71 -5.13 -18.06
N ALA A 81 0.02 -4.18 -17.49
CA ALA A 81 -0.17 -3.75 -16.11
C ALA A 81 -1.58 -3.17 -15.87
N GLU A 82 -2.11 -2.38 -16.81
CA GLU A 82 -3.46 -1.80 -16.74
C GLU A 82 -4.58 -2.84 -16.74
N LYS A 83 -4.32 -4.09 -17.17
CA LYS A 83 -5.29 -5.20 -17.11
C LYS A 83 -5.34 -5.86 -15.73
N ILE A 84 -4.30 -5.69 -14.93
CA ILE A 84 -4.08 -6.44 -13.68
C ILE A 84 -4.16 -5.51 -12.47
N PHE A 85 -3.71 -4.27 -12.60
CA PHE A 85 -3.55 -3.31 -11.51
C PHE A 85 -4.36 -2.04 -11.76
N ASP A 86 -4.80 -1.42 -10.67
CA ASP A 86 -5.37 -0.07 -10.70
C ASP A 86 -4.26 0.96 -10.97
N THR A 87 -4.27 1.54 -12.17
CA THR A 87 -3.32 2.57 -12.62
C THR A 87 -3.91 3.98 -12.59
N SER A 88 -5.08 4.18 -12.00
CA SER A 88 -5.78 5.49 -11.94
C SER A 88 -4.98 6.60 -11.25
N ARG A 89 -3.96 6.23 -10.46
CA ARG A 89 -3.08 7.14 -9.73
C ARG A 89 -1.76 7.47 -10.42
N LEU A 90 -1.53 6.98 -11.63
CA LEU A 90 -0.39 7.44 -12.41
C LEU A 90 -0.54 8.96 -12.69
N PRO A 91 0.55 9.74 -12.62
CA PRO A 91 0.54 11.13 -13.06
C PRO A 91 -0.01 11.27 -14.48
N GLN A 92 -0.74 12.34 -14.77
CA GLN A 92 -1.30 12.58 -16.13
C GLN A 92 -0.22 12.64 -17.21
N ASP A 93 0.97 13.10 -16.85
CA ASP A 93 2.15 13.19 -17.71
C ASP A 93 3.01 11.91 -17.71
N ALA A 94 2.57 10.84 -17.04
CA ALA A 94 3.23 9.55 -17.11
C ALA A 94 3.14 9.02 -18.55
N SER A 95 4.21 9.20 -19.33
CA SER A 95 4.32 8.85 -20.75
C SER A 95 5.10 7.56 -21.01
N GLY A 96 5.56 6.87 -19.96
CA GLY A 96 6.32 5.63 -20.10
C GLY A 96 5.47 4.44 -20.57
N ASP A 97 6.01 3.68 -21.51
CA ASP A 97 5.41 2.44 -22.05
C ASP A 97 5.58 1.23 -21.11
N THR A 98 6.39 1.37 -20.06
CA THR A 98 6.61 0.34 -19.05
C THR A 98 6.35 0.89 -17.66
N LEU A 99 5.73 0.05 -16.81
CA LEU A 99 5.51 0.31 -15.41
C LEU A 99 6.33 -0.66 -14.58
N ARG A 100 6.84 -0.17 -13.46
CA ARG A 100 7.40 -1.05 -12.43
C ARG A 100 6.30 -1.46 -11.48
N VAL A 101 6.07 -2.76 -11.38
CA VAL A 101 5.03 -3.40 -10.56
C VAL A 101 5.65 -4.30 -9.51
#